data_AF-A0A662MCW5-F1
#
_entry.id   AF-A0A662MCW5-F1
#
_cell.length_a   1.000
_cell.length_b   1.000
_cell.length_c   1.000
_cell.angle_alpha   90.00
_cell.angle_beta   90.00
_cell.angle_gamma   90.00
#
_symmetry.space_group_name_H-M   'P 1'
#
loop_
_entity.id
_entity.type
_entity.pdbx_description
1 polymer ?
#
loop_
_entity_poly.entity_id
_entity_poly.type
_entity_poly.pdbx_seq_one_letter_code
_entity_poly.pdbx_strand_id
1 'polypeptide(L)'
;MGIFDFIKGKKETYLPVEIRAGITEDIPDFSDIVAEIKKYRPQIQTSMTSILGKGYLEVGGGIAPLWPIPEPFIEFLFNYSDILRNIIRTLRVELFKNGIEVQPKYYSKCLDCGKEFDEEFDRCPECGSKNLKYPSDEEKKRIEEFIQKVNEADMTLLDVLGQIEDDLNQYDNAYLYFMKDYYFNDEGELIGAELKEIYRIHPNKVIKIMDGYGRFGYSNGEEVYVCLEHRNTLQRKREYCK
;
A
#
# COMPACT_ATOMS: atom_id res chain seq x y z
N MET A 1 24.38 -34.43 -28.63
CA MET A 1 25.09 -33.13 -28.49
C MET A 1 24.41 -32.18 -29.47
N GLY A 2 23.62 -31.18 -29.10
CA GLY A 2 23.28 -30.55 -27.83
C GLY A 2 22.57 -29.21 -28.16
N ILE A 3 21.95 -28.57 -27.17
CA ILE A 3 21.24 -27.27 -27.21
C ILE A 3 19.72 -27.36 -27.51
N PHE A 4 19.08 -28.42 -27.05
CA PHE A 4 17.71 -28.32 -26.51
C PHE A 4 17.84 -28.41 -24.99
N ASP A 5 18.20 -27.30 -24.33
CA ASP A 5 18.13 -27.14 -22.88
C ASP A 5 18.43 -25.66 -22.55
N PHE A 6 17.71 -25.11 -21.56
CA PHE A 6 17.71 -23.69 -21.12
C PHE A 6 17.12 -22.73 -22.17
N ILE A 7 15.87 -22.26 -22.09
CA ILE A 7 15.32 -21.40 -21.05
C ILE A 7 13.81 -21.69 -20.97
N LYS A 8 13.41 -22.63 -20.13
CA LYS A 8 12.07 -22.61 -19.50
C LYS A 8 12.19 -21.73 -18.26
N GLY A 9 12.31 -20.42 -18.49
CA GLY A 9 12.27 -19.42 -17.43
C GLY A 9 10.86 -19.37 -16.85
N LYS A 10 10.73 -19.80 -15.60
CA LYS A 10 9.51 -19.87 -14.82
C LYS A 10 8.63 -18.63 -15.03
N LYS A 11 7.38 -18.84 -15.43
CA LYS A 11 6.29 -17.91 -15.12
C LYS A 11 6.06 -17.98 -13.61
N GLU A 12 6.86 -17.26 -12.82
CA GLU A 12 6.54 -17.00 -11.41
C GLU A 12 5.36 -16.03 -11.40
N THR A 13 4.16 -16.62 -11.48
CA THR A 13 2.89 -15.96 -11.26
C THR A 13 2.90 -15.33 -9.87
N TYR A 14 2.80 -14.01 -9.86
CA TYR A 14 2.57 -13.11 -8.72
C TYR A 14 2.01 -13.77 -7.46
N LEU A 15 2.73 -13.53 -6.36
CA LEU A 15 2.40 -14.00 -5.01
C LEU A 15 0.97 -13.63 -4.64
N PRO A 16 0.09 -14.63 -4.53
CA PRO A 16 -1.23 -14.45 -4.02
C PRO A 16 -1.16 -14.71 -2.52
N VAL A 17 -0.80 -13.69 -1.74
CA VAL A 17 -0.83 -13.74 -0.28
C VAL A 17 -1.49 -12.46 0.20
N GLU A 18 -2.61 -12.63 0.92
CA GLU A 18 -3.23 -11.53 1.65
C GLU A 18 -2.53 -11.41 3.00
N ILE A 19 -1.97 -10.23 3.27
CA ILE A 19 -1.53 -9.87 4.61
C ILE A 19 -2.76 -9.30 5.31
N ARG A 20 -3.43 -10.11 6.13
CA ARG A 20 -4.50 -9.63 7.00
C ARG A 20 -3.89 -9.25 8.34
N ALA A 21 -3.98 -7.98 8.71
CA ALA A 21 -3.80 -7.58 10.09
C ALA A 21 -4.95 -8.23 10.89
N GLY A 22 -4.62 -8.92 11.98
CA GLY A 22 -5.61 -9.58 12.83
C GLY A 22 -6.49 -8.56 13.56
N ILE A 23 -7.50 -8.03 12.88
CA ILE A 23 -8.55 -7.22 13.48
C ILE A 23 -9.52 -8.21 14.13
N THR A 24 -9.57 -8.21 15.46
CA THR A 24 -10.57 -8.96 16.23
C THR A 24 -11.97 -8.44 15.91
N GLU A 25 -12.94 -9.33 15.75
CA GLU A 25 -14.35 -9.02 15.44
C GLU A 25 -15.08 -8.21 16.54
N ASP A 26 -14.45 -8.02 17.70
CA ASP A 26 -14.95 -7.18 18.78
C ASP A 26 -14.58 -5.71 18.55
N ILE A 27 -15.17 -5.09 17.54
CA ILE A 27 -15.15 -3.63 17.37
C ILE A 27 -16.12 -3.05 18.42
N PRO A 28 -15.65 -2.22 19.38
CA PRO A 28 -16.54 -1.53 20.31
C PRO A 28 -17.60 -0.73 19.55
N ASP A 29 -18.85 -0.74 20.02
CA ASP A 29 -19.89 0.10 19.42
C ASP A 29 -19.57 1.59 19.66
N PHE A 30 -18.96 2.23 18.66
CA PHE A 30 -18.62 3.65 18.68
C PHE A 30 -19.81 4.54 18.28
N SER A 31 -21.04 4.01 18.17
CA SER A 31 -22.21 4.76 17.72
C SER A 31 -22.45 6.05 18.52
N ASP A 32 -22.26 5.99 19.84
CA ASP A 32 -22.40 7.14 20.75
C ASP A 32 -21.31 8.20 20.52
N ILE A 33 -20.05 7.78 20.35
CA ILE A 33 -18.92 8.68 20.06
C ILE A 33 -19.10 9.31 18.67
N VAL A 34 -19.55 8.54 17.68
CA VAL A 34 -19.84 9.04 16.33
C VAL A 34 -21.01 10.02 16.34
N ALA A 35 -22.04 9.78 17.15
CA ALA A 35 -23.18 10.68 17.34
C ALA A 35 -22.74 12.00 17.99
N GLU A 36 -21.85 11.93 18.97
CA GLU A 36 -21.30 13.10 19.64
C GLU A 36 -20.37 13.91 18.73
N ILE A 37 -19.50 13.26 17.95
CA ILE A 37 -18.68 13.91 16.93
C ILE A 37 -19.57 14.59 15.86
N LYS A 38 -20.66 13.94 15.42
CA LYS A 38 -21.61 14.53 14.46
C LYS A 38 -22.25 15.82 14.98
N LYS A 39 -22.48 15.95 16.29
CA LYS A 39 -23.02 17.16 16.92
C LYS A 39 -22.08 18.35 16.81
N TYR A 40 -20.77 18.11 16.92
CA TYR A 40 -19.74 19.16 16.84
C TYR A 40 -19.17 19.36 15.42
N ARG A 41 -19.42 18.41 14.49
CA ARG A 41 -18.98 18.46 13.09
C ARG A 41 -19.28 19.80 12.37
N PRO A 42 -20.44 20.45 12.55
CA PRO A 42 -20.72 21.74 11.91
C PRO A 42 -19.81 22.86 12.43
N GLN A 43 -19.46 22.84 13.72
CA GLN A 43 -18.59 23.83 14.34
C GLN A 43 -17.12 23.62 13.94
N ILE A 44 -16.69 22.36 13.87
CA ILE A 44 -15.36 21.96 13.37
C ILE A 44 -15.20 22.31 11.88
N GLN A 45 -16.23 22.09 11.06
CA GLN A 45 -16.24 22.53 9.67
C GLN A 45 -16.16 24.04 9.58
N THR A 46 -16.98 24.78 10.32
CA THR A 46 -17.02 26.25 10.20
C THR A 46 -15.71 26.90 10.66
N SER A 47 -15.04 26.38 11.68
CA SER A 47 -13.71 26.84 12.09
C SER A 47 -12.64 26.48 11.07
N MET A 48 -12.66 25.27 10.49
CA MET A 48 -11.75 24.89 9.43
C MET A 48 -11.95 25.71 8.15
N THR A 49 -13.18 25.93 7.68
CA THR A 49 -13.46 26.69 6.45
C THR A 49 -13.15 28.18 6.59
N SER A 50 -13.25 28.74 7.80
CA SER A 50 -12.92 30.15 8.07
C SER A 50 -11.41 30.40 8.26
N ILE A 51 -10.66 29.39 8.73
CA ILE A 51 -9.19 29.44 8.81
C ILE A 51 -8.53 29.07 7.46
N LEU A 52 -9.14 28.18 6.67
CA LEU A 52 -8.58 27.57 5.46
C LEU A 52 -9.24 28.08 4.17
N GLY A 53 -9.10 29.39 3.88
CA GLY A 53 -9.60 30.00 2.64
C GLY A 53 -9.09 29.34 1.34
N LYS A 54 -8.04 28.51 1.41
CA LYS A 54 -7.71 27.47 0.43
C LYS A 54 -7.06 26.31 1.18
N GLY A 55 -7.72 25.16 1.30
CA GLY A 55 -7.13 23.94 1.90
C GLY A 55 -5.96 23.33 1.09
N TYR A 56 -5.48 24.05 0.07
CA TYR A 56 -4.58 23.56 -0.96
C TYR A 56 -3.78 24.73 -1.57
N LEU A 57 -2.46 24.56 -1.73
CA LEU A 57 -1.56 25.48 -2.45
C LEU A 57 -1.11 24.85 -3.76
N GLU A 58 -1.14 25.60 -4.85
CA GLU A 58 -0.49 25.20 -6.10
C GLU A 58 1.02 25.41 -5.96
N VAL A 59 1.79 24.34 -6.05
CA VAL A 59 3.26 24.36 -6.01
C VAL A 59 3.77 23.59 -7.21
N GLY A 60 4.38 24.31 -8.17
CA GLY A 60 5.09 23.68 -9.30
C GLY A 60 4.25 22.78 -10.20
N GLY A 61 2.95 23.05 -10.36
CA GLY A 61 2.04 22.25 -11.19
C GLY A 61 1.38 21.07 -10.48
N GLY A 62 1.63 20.91 -9.18
CA GLY A 62 0.88 20.04 -8.28
C GLY A 62 0.16 20.84 -7.20
N ILE A 63 -0.74 20.18 -6.47
CA ILE A 63 -1.48 20.79 -5.36
C ILE A 63 -1.03 20.15 -4.05
N ALA A 64 -0.51 20.98 -3.15
CA ALA A 64 -0.10 20.59 -1.81
C ALA A 64 -1.23 20.90 -0.81
N PRO A 65 -1.57 19.99 0.13
CA PRO A 65 -2.52 20.30 1.19
C PRO A 65 -2.00 21.45 2.06
N LEU A 66 -2.86 22.43 2.35
CA LEU A 66 -2.55 23.49 3.30
C LEU A 66 -2.87 22.99 4.71
N TRP A 67 -1.83 22.65 5.47
CA TRP A 67 -1.99 22.33 6.89
C TRP A 67 -2.31 23.62 7.67
N PRO A 68 -3.46 23.70 8.38
CA PRO A 68 -3.80 24.87 9.21
C PRO A 68 -2.79 25.09 10.35
N ILE A 69 -2.06 24.04 10.70
CA ILE A 69 -1.06 23.99 11.75
C ILE A 69 0.29 23.72 11.07
N PRO A 70 1.35 24.51 11.35
CA PRO A 70 2.67 24.22 10.82
C PRO A 70 3.12 22.80 11.16
N GLU A 71 3.64 22.06 10.18
CA GLU A 71 4.18 20.71 10.36
C GLU A 71 5.12 20.58 11.59
N PRO A 72 6.11 21.47 11.81
CA PRO A 72 6.99 21.35 12.96
C PRO A 72 6.27 21.42 14.31
N PHE A 73 5.10 22.08 14.35
CA PHE A 73 4.29 22.13 15.55
C PHE A 73 3.56 20.80 15.80
N ILE A 74 3.10 20.12 14.74
CA ILE A 74 2.51 18.78 14.84
C ILE A 74 3.56 17.79 15.36
N GLU A 75 4.76 17.81 14.77
CA GLU A 75 5.89 16.99 15.24
C GLU A 75 6.27 17.30 16.69
N PHE A 76 6.25 18.58 17.06
CA PHE A 76 6.50 18.99 18.43
C PHE A 76 5.45 18.41 19.39
N LEU A 77 4.16 18.51 19.06
CA LEU A 77 3.10 17.94 19.89
C LEU A 77 3.24 16.43 20.03
N PHE A 78 3.48 15.72 18.92
CA PHE A 78 3.65 14.27 18.93
C PHE A 78 4.86 13.81 19.77
N ASN A 79 5.99 14.51 19.66
CA ASN A 79 7.22 14.12 20.34
C ASN A 79 7.31 14.63 21.78
N TYR A 80 6.74 15.78 22.11
CA TYR A 80 6.94 16.40 23.43
C TYR A 80 5.69 16.33 24.32
N SER A 81 4.52 15.94 23.80
CA SER A 81 3.36 15.64 24.64
C SER A 81 3.36 14.17 25.06
N ASP A 82 3.62 13.93 26.35
CA ASP A 82 3.55 12.58 26.92
C ASP A 82 2.15 11.95 26.77
N ILE A 83 1.10 12.77 26.87
CA ILE A 83 -0.29 12.30 26.74
C ILE A 83 -0.54 11.77 25.32
N LEU A 84 -0.23 12.57 24.29
CA LEU A 84 -0.45 12.16 22.89
C LEU A 84 0.44 10.97 22.51
N ARG A 85 1.72 11.03 22.89
CA ARG A 85 2.67 9.94 22.66
C ARG A 85 2.18 8.62 23.26
N ASN A 86 1.66 8.66 24.49
CA ASN A 86 1.14 7.46 25.15
C ASN A 86 -0.09 6.90 24.44
N ILE A 87 -1.04 7.76 24.07
CA ILE A 87 -2.25 7.34 23.34
C ILE A 87 -1.88 6.64 22.03
N ILE A 88 -1.04 7.28 21.20
CA ILE A 88 -0.68 6.73 19.88
C ILE A 88 0.16 5.45 20.03
N ARG A 89 1.08 5.42 21.00
CA ARG A 89 1.82 4.20 21.32
C ARG A 89 0.89 3.07 21.73
N THR A 90 -0.13 3.33 22.54
CA THR A 90 -1.11 2.31 22.96
C THR A 90 -1.93 1.82 21.77
N LEU A 91 -2.40 2.71 20.90
CA LEU A 91 -3.11 2.32 19.67
C LEU A 91 -2.25 1.40 18.80
N ARG A 92 -1.00 1.78 18.54
CA ARG A 92 -0.06 0.99 17.75
C ARG A 92 0.19 -0.39 18.37
N VAL A 93 0.39 -0.46 19.68
CA VAL A 93 0.61 -1.74 20.37
C VAL A 93 -0.62 -2.63 20.30
N GLU A 94 -1.82 -2.10 20.50
CA GLU A 94 -3.05 -2.90 20.41
C GLU A 94 -3.35 -3.34 18.96
N LEU A 95 -3.09 -2.50 17.96
CA LEU A 95 -3.27 -2.84 16.54
C LEU A 95 -2.36 -4.00 16.11
N PHE A 96 -1.09 -3.98 16.53
CA PHE A 96 -0.10 -4.97 16.12
C PHE A 96 0.16 -6.06 17.16
N LYS A 97 -0.67 -6.14 18.20
CA LYS A 97 -0.53 -7.08 19.32
C LYS A 97 -0.45 -8.54 18.90
N ASN A 98 -1.23 -8.89 17.89
CA ASN A 98 -1.33 -10.25 17.36
C ASN A 98 -0.28 -10.55 16.27
N GLY A 99 0.55 -9.57 15.91
CA GLY A 99 1.53 -9.69 14.84
C GLY A 99 0.88 -9.80 13.45
N ILE A 100 1.62 -10.41 12.52
CA ILE A 100 1.20 -10.62 11.13
C ILE A 100 1.29 -12.12 10.84
N GLU A 101 0.22 -12.66 10.25
CA GLU A 101 0.18 -14.03 9.77
C GLU A 101 0.20 -14.08 8.24
N VAL A 102 1.00 -14.99 7.68
CA VAL A 102 1.02 -15.29 6.25
C VAL A 102 0.00 -16.38 5.97
N GLN A 103 -1.11 -16.00 5.32
CA GLN A 103 -2.15 -16.93 4.91
C GLN A 103 -2.08 -17.19 3.39
N PRO A 104 -2.31 -18.43 2.94
CA PRO A 104 -2.42 -18.71 1.52
C PRO A 104 -3.66 -18.01 0.95
N LYS A 105 -3.55 -17.35 -0.21
CA LYS A 105 -4.74 -16.73 -0.84
C LYS A 105 -5.70 -17.76 -1.43
N TYR A 106 -5.21 -18.94 -1.80
CA TYR A 106 -6.04 -20.03 -2.32
C TYR A 106 -5.59 -21.35 -1.71
N TYR A 107 -6.50 -22.30 -1.58
CA TYR A 107 -6.16 -23.67 -1.18
C TYR A 107 -5.75 -24.51 -2.39
N SER A 108 -6.44 -24.35 -3.52
CA SER A 108 -6.07 -25.01 -4.78
C SER A 108 -6.27 -24.08 -5.98
N LYS A 109 -5.35 -24.15 -6.95
CA LYS A 109 -5.39 -23.38 -8.19
C LYS A 109 -5.26 -24.29 -9.39
N CYS A 110 -6.21 -24.25 -10.30
CA CYS A 110 -6.08 -25.00 -11.55
C CYS A 110 -5.12 -24.30 -12.51
N LEU A 111 -4.09 -25.02 -12.98
CA LEU A 111 -3.10 -24.47 -13.91
C LEU A 111 -3.62 -24.31 -15.35
N ASP A 112 -4.68 -25.04 -15.72
CA ASP A 112 -5.21 -25.01 -17.08
C ASP A 112 -6.29 -23.92 -17.26
N CYS A 113 -7.17 -23.73 -16.27
CA CYS A 113 -8.22 -22.70 -16.33
C CYS A 113 -7.92 -21.44 -15.49
N GLY A 114 -6.90 -21.50 -14.62
CA GLY A 114 -6.48 -20.37 -13.79
C GLY A 114 -7.39 -20.07 -12.58
N LYS A 115 -8.48 -20.81 -12.38
CA LYS A 115 -9.41 -20.59 -11.25
C LYS A 115 -8.78 -20.98 -9.91
N GLU A 116 -9.03 -20.15 -8.93
CA GLU A 116 -8.59 -20.27 -7.54
C GLU A 116 -9.78 -20.77 -6.69
N PHE A 117 -9.52 -21.70 -5.79
CA PHE A 117 -10.52 -22.32 -4.92
C PHE A 117 -10.02 -22.31 -3.47
N ASP A 118 -10.96 -22.15 -2.54
CA ASP A 118 -10.68 -22.13 -1.09
C ASP A 118 -10.74 -23.53 -0.44
N GLU A 119 -11.14 -24.54 -1.21
CA GLU A 119 -11.28 -25.92 -0.77
C GLU A 119 -10.37 -26.88 -1.56
N GLU A 120 -10.23 -28.09 -1.03
CA GLU A 120 -9.54 -29.19 -1.70
C GLU A 120 -10.47 -29.88 -2.70
N PHE A 121 -10.04 -29.96 -3.96
CA PHE A 121 -10.73 -30.72 -5.00
C PHE A 121 -9.77 -31.74 -5.63
N ASP A 122 -10.27 -32.95 -5.93
CA ASP A 122 -9.50 -33.96 -6.71
C ASP A 122 -9.39 -33.58 -8.20
N ARG A 123 -10.34 -32.79 -8.69
CA ARG A 123 -10.42 -32.31 -10.07
C ARG A 123 -11.01 -30.92 -10.07
N CYS A 124 -10.53 -30.07 -10.95
CA CYS A 124 -11.11 -28.75 -11.14
C CYS A 124 -12.62 -28.87 -11.46
N PRO A 125 -13.52 -28.26 -10.66
CA PRO A 125 -14.97 -28.30 -10.89
C PRO A 125 -15.41 -27.74 -12.26
N GLU A 126 -14.54 -26.94 -12.87
CA GLU A 126 -14.87 -26.11 -14.03
C GLU A 126 -14.38 -26.71 -15.35
N CYS A 127 -13.14 -27.21 -15.37
CA CYS A 127 -12.55 -27.80 -16.56
C CYS A 127 -12.32 -29.32 -16.45
N GLY A 128 -12.56 -29.92 -15.27
CA GLY A 128 -12.33 -31.34 -15.02
C GLY A 128 -10.85 -31.76 -14.99
N SER A 129 -9.91 -30.82 -15.14
CA SER A 129 -8.48 -31.10 -15.10
C SER A 129 -8.01 -31.54 -13.71
N LYS A 130 -7.01 -32.41 -13.67
CA LYS A 130 -6.28 -32.85 -12.46
C LYS A 130 -5.07 -31.98 -12.12
N ASN A 131 -4.75 -30.99 -12.97
CA ASN A 131 -3.56 -30.17 -12.84
C ASN A 131 -3.82 -29.03 -11.84
N LEU A 132 -3.83 -29.36 -10.56
CA LEU A 132 -4.05 -28.44 -9.44
C LEU A 132 -2.72 -28.12 -8.75
N LYS A 133 -2.46 -26.83 -8.54
CA LYS A 133 -1.35 -26.29 -7.73
C LYS A 133 -1.88 -25.96 -6.35
N TYR A 134 -1.23 -26.49 -5.32
CA TYR A 134 -1.48 -26.15 -3.92
C TYR A 134 -0.44 -25.11 -3.46
N PRO A 135 -0.72 -24.33 -2.41
CA PRO A 135 0.27 -23.49 -1.75
C PRO A 135 1.52 -24.27 -1.40
N SER A 136 2.68 -23.70 -1.69
CA SER A 136 3.96 -24.30 -1.33
C SER A 136 4.43 -23.78 0.03
N ASP A 137 4.89 -24.68 0.88
CA ASP A 137 5.56 -24.32 2.15
C ASP A 137 6.82 -23.48 1.90
N GLU A 138 7.50 -23.67 0.76
CA GLU A 138 8.67 -22.87 0.38
C GLU A 138 8.28 -21.41 0.07
N GLU A 139 7.15 -21.21 -0.61
CA GLU A 139 6.61 -19.88 -0.91
C GLU A 139 6.23 -19.15 0.38
N LYS A 140 5.59 -19.86 1.32
CA LYS A 140 5.27 -19.32 2.66
C LYS A 140 6.51 -18.90 3.41
N LYS A 141 7.51 -19.78 3.50
CA LYS A 141 8.76 -19.51 4.22
C LYS A 141 9.50 -18.29 3.63
N ARG A 142 9.54 -18.16 2.30
CA ARG A 142 10.16 -17.00 1.64
C ARG A 142 9.49 -15.68 2.05
N ILE A 143 8.16 -15.66 2.17
CA ILE A 143 7.44 -14.47 2.61
C ILE A 143 7.67 -14.19 4.09
N GLU A 144 7.64 -15.21 4.94
CA GLU A 144 7.93 -15.06 6.36
C GLU A 144 9.33 -14.49 6.60
N GLU A 145 10.34 -14.97 5.86
CA GLU A 145 11.70 -14.42 5.89
C GLU A 145 11.74 -12.96 5.43
N PHE A 146 11.02 -12.62 4.36
CA PHE A 146 10.92 -11.24 3.88
C PHE A 146 10.24 -10.30 4.88
N ILE A 147 9.19 -10.74 5.57
CA ILE A 147 8.49 -9.94 6.58
C ILE A 147 9.39 -9.62 7.79
N GLN A 148 10.34 -10.50 8.12
CA GLN A 148 11.31 -10.25 9.19
C GLN A 148 12.39 -9.25 8.80
N LYS A 149 12.66 -9.06 7.50
CA LYS A 149 13.63 -8.10 6.99
C LYS A 149 13.16 -7.51 5.67
N VAL A 150 12.47 -6.38 5.74
CA VAL A 150 11.85 -5.75 4.57
C VAL A 150 12.73 -4.72 3.88
N ASN A 151 13.90 -4.36 4.43
CA ASN A 151 14.85 -3.43 3.83
C ASN A 151 16.27 -3.61 4.38
N GLU A 152 17.23 -2.89 3.79
CA GLU A 152 18.64 -2.82 4.19
C GLU A 152 18.86 -2.36 5.64
N ALA A 153 17.92 -1.63 6.22
CA ALA A 153 18.00 -1.15 7.60
C ALA A 153 17.57 -2.19 8.65
N ASP A 154 17.43 -3.46 8.25
CA ASP A 154 17.03 -4.59 9.11
C ASP A 154 15.66 -4.38 9.80
N MET A 155 14.78 -3.56 9.22
CA MET A 155 13.44 -3.35 9.76
C MET A 155 12.54 -4.53 9.41
N THR A 156 11.65 -4.90 10.34
CA THR A 156 10.55 -5.82 10.06
C THR A 156 9.41 -5.09 9.35
N LEU A 157 8.50 -5.84 8.73
CA LEU A 157 7.27 -5.25 8.18
C LEU A 157 6.44 -4.55 9.27
N LEU A 158 6.40 -5.13 10.47
CA LEU A 158 5.70 -4.54 11.62
C LEU A 158 6.28 -3.19 12.02
N ASP A 159 7.60 -3.02 11.96
CA ASP A 159 8.23 -1.72 12.25
C ASP A 159 7.82 -0.67 11.21
N VAL A 160 7.84 -1.04 9.93
CA VAL A 160 7.43 -0.13 8.84
C VAL A 160 5.93 0.20 8.95
N LEU A 161 5.08 -0.77 9.22
CA LEU A 161 3.64 -0.54 9.43
C LEU A 161 3.36 0.28 10.68
N GLY A 162 4.14 0.10 11.75
CA GLY A 162 4.07 0.93 12.94
C GLY A 162 4.37 2.40 12.65
N GLN A 163 5.34 2.68 11.77
CA GLN A 163 5.61 4.05 11.31
C GLN A 163 4.49 4.61 10.42
N ILE A 164 3.85 3.77 9.61
CA ILE A 164 2.67 4.16 8.82
C ILE A 164 1.52 4.53 9.73
N GLU A 165 1.30 3.76 10.81
CA GLU A 165 0.27 4.08 11.80
C GLU A 165 0.58 5.41 12.52
N ASP A 166 1.84 5.66 12.88
CA ASP A 166 2.25 6.95 13.44
C ASP A 166 1.96 8.10 12.45
N ASP A 167 2.26 7.93 11.16
CA ASP A 167 1.99 8.92 10.11
C ASP A 167 0.48 9.15 9.89
N LEU A 168 -0.35 8.10 9.94
CA LEU A 168 -1.81 8.21 9.87
C LEU A 168 -2.36 9.01 11.06
N ASN A 169 -1.90 8.71 12.27
CA ASN A 169 -2.36 9.42 13.47
C ASN A 169 -1.86 10.88 13.52
N GLN A 170 -0.70 11.17 12.91
CA GLN A 170 -0.10 12.50 12.94
C GLN A 170 -0.59 13.41 11.80
N TYR A 171 -0.70 12.87 10.58
CA TYR A 171 -0.90 13.62 9.35
C TYR A 171 -2.11 13.16 8.54
N ASP A 172 -2.93 12.22 9.02
CA ASP A 172 -4.09 11.66 8.29
C ASP A 172 -3.74 11.18 6.86
N ASN A 173 -2.46 10.95 6.60
CA ASN A 173 -1.90 10.52 5.33
C ASN A 173 -0.64 9.71 5.66
N ALA A 174 -0.49 8.57 5.00
CA ALA A 174 0.72 7.76 5.10
C ALA A 174 1.01 7.11 3.76
N TYR A 175 2.29 6.87 3.48
CA TYR A 175 2.74 6.34 2.19
C TYR A 175 3.76 5.24 2.38
N LEU A 176 3.46 4.08 1.79
CA LEU A 176 4.40 3.00 1.62
C LEU A 176 5.07 3.08 0.25
N TYR A 177 6.37 2.91 0.24
CA TYR A 177 7.19 2.81 -0.95
C TYR A 177 7.67 1.38 -1.13
N PHE A 178 7.35 0.83 -2.29
CA PHE A 178 7.75 -0.50 -2.70
C PHE A 178 8.86 -0.37 -3.74
N MET A 179 10.08 -0.77 -3.36
CA MET A 179 11.18 -0.89 -4.31
C MET A 179 11.06 -2.21 -5.06
N LYS A 180 10.93 -2.14 -6.38
CA LYS A 180 10.71 -3.29 -7.24
C LYS A 180 11.72 -3.33 -8.38
N ASP A 181 12.27 -4.52 -8.62
CA ASP A 181 13.01 -4.82 -9.83
C ASP A 181 12.03 -5.30 -10.89
N TYR A 182 12.10 -4.69 -12.08
CA TYR A 182 11.24 -5.00 -13.20
C TYR A 182 12.06 -5.74 -14.27
N TYR A 183 11.50 -6.84 -14.78
CA TYR A 183 12.13 -7.67 -15.80
C TYR A 183 11.39 -7.50 -17.12
N PHE A 184 12.13 -7.19 -18.19
CA PHE A 184 11.60 -6.98 -19.54
C PHE A 184 12.09 -8.07 -20.50
N ASN A 185 11.30 -8.39 -21.53
CA ASN A 185 11.73 -9.26 -22.61
C ASN A 185 12.54 -8.48 -23.66
N ASP A 186 13.10 -9.21 -24.63
CA ASP A 186 13.84 -8.62 -25.76
C ASP A 186 12.96 -7.69 -26.63
N GLU A 187 11.63 -7.78 -26.50
CA GLU A 187 10.64 -6.94 -27.18
C GLU A 187 10.23 -5.70 -26.37
N GLY A 188 10.77 -5.51 -25.16
CA GLY A 188 10.47 -4.38 -24.27
C GLY A 188 9.23 -4.54 -23.39
N GLU A 189 8.56 -5.69 -23.42
CA GLU A 189 7.39 -5.98 -22.61
C GLU A 189 7.77 -6.39 -21.18
N LEU A 190 6.99 -5.93 -20.20
CA LEU A 190 7.18 -6.30 -18.80
C LEU A 190 6.79 -7.77 -18.56
N ILE A 191 7.77 -8.61 -18.24
CA ILE A 191 7.57 -10.04 -17.94
C ILE A 191 7.26 -10.25 -16.45
N GLY A 192 7.84 -9.44 -15.58
CA GLY A 192 7.73 -9.66 -14.14
C GLY A 192 8.21 -8.49 -13.30
N ALA A 193 7.81 -8.49 -12.03
CA ALA A 193 8.30 -7.54 -11.04
C ALA A 193 8.57 -8.28 -9.73
N GLU A 194 9.73 -8.06 -9.15
CA GLU A 194 10.13 -8.62 -7.86
C GLU A 194 10.22 -7.51 -6.82
N LEU A 195 9.54 -7.68 -5.69
CA LEU A 195 9.64 -6.76 -4.56
C LEU A 195 10.97 -6.99 -3.85
N LYS A 196 11.78 -5.94 -3.74
CA LYS A 196 13.07 -5.97 -3.05
C LYS A 196 12.97 -5.38 -1.65
N GLU A 197 12.33 -4.24 -1.52
CA GLU A 197 12.30 -3.51 -0.25
C GLU A 197 11.00 -2.74 -0.03
N ILE A 198 10.68 -2.51 1.25
CA ILE A 198 9.56 -1.68 1.69
C ILE A 198 10.08 -0.58 2.62
N TYR A 199 9.72 0.66 2.31
CA TYR A 199 10.01 1.83 3.13
C TYR A 199 8.73 2.61 3.42
N ARG A 200 8.72 3.32 4.55
CA ARG A 200 7.78 4.41 4.79
C ARG A 200 8.34 5.68 4.16
N ILE A 201 7.50 6.46 3.45
CA ILE A 201 7.84 7.81 3.00
C ILE A 201 7.08 8.81 3.87
N HIS A 202 7.81 9.76 4.45
CA HIS A 202 7.21 10.83 5.24
C HIS A 202 6.19 11.63 4.39
N PRO A 203 4.97 11.90 4.88
CA PRO A 203 3.91 12.55 4.11
C PRO A 203 4.33 13.88 3.47
N ASN A 204 5.18 14.65 4.13
CA ASN A 204 5.65 15.96 3.62
C ASN A 204 6.67 15.86 2.48
N LYS A 205 7.12 14.66 2.13
CA LYS A 205 7.95 14.40 0.94
C LYS A 205 7.12 13.97 -0.27
N VAL A 206 5.81 13.81 -0.12
CA VAL A 206 4.92 13.34 -1.19
C VAL A 206 4.09 14.49 -1.73
N ILE A 207 4.16 14.69 -3.04
CA ILE A 207 3.29 15.60 -3.76
C ILE A 207 2.31 14.76 -4.58
N LYS A 208 1.01 15.03 -4.38
CA LYS A 208 -0.06 14.38 -5.13
C LYS A 208 -0.19 15.05 -6.50
N ILE A 209 -0.27 14.24 -7.54
CA ILE A 209 -0.61 14.71 -8.89
C ILE A 209 -2.13 14.81 -8.96
N MET A 210 -2.65 16.03 -8.88
CA MET A 210 -4.08 16.33 -8.96
C MET A 210 -4.34 17.69 -9.62
N ASP A 211 -5.52 17.85 -10.22
CA ASP A 211 -5.95 19.12 -10.78
C ASP A 211 -6.64 20.02 -9.74
N GLY A 212 -6.97 21.26 -10.13
CA GLY A 212 -7.64 22.25 -9.26
C GLY A 212 -9.01 21.81 -8.69
N TYR A 213 -9.59 20.73 -9.22
CA TYR A 213 -10.83 20.14 -8.73
C TYR A 213 -10.58 18.96 -7.76
N GLY A 214 -9.32 18.65 -7.47
CA GLY A 214 -8.92 17.54 -6.62
C GLY A 214 -8.98 16.17 -7.30
N ARG A 215 -9.03 16.11 -8.64
CA ARG A 215 -9.04 14.84 -9.37
C ARG A 215 -7.62 14.29 -9.50
N PHE A 216 -7.40 13.09 -8.97
CA PHE A 216 -6.11 12.39 -9.04
C PHE A 216 -5.75 11.99 -10.47
N GLY A 217 -4.47 12.10 -10.83
CA GLY A 217 -3.98 11.73 -12.16
C GLY A 217 -4.38 12.73 -13.24
N TYR A 218 -4.86 13.91 -12.86
CA TYR A 218 -5.08 15.04 -13.75
C TYR A 218 -4.10 16.16 -13.43
N SER A 219 -3.71 16.90 -14.45
CA SER A 219 -2.99 18.18 -14.32
C SER A 219 -3.60 19.16 -15.32
N ASN A 220 -4.02 20.33 -14.84
CA ASN A 220 -4.71 21.35 -15.66
C ASN A 220 -5.93 20.80 -16.44
N GLY A 221 -6.65 19.84 -15.87
CA GLY A 221 -7.85 19.24 -16.47
C GLY A 221 -7.60 18.13 -17.49
N GLU A 222 -6.33 17.80 -17.79
CA GLU A 222 -5.94 16.70 -18.68
C GLU A 222 -5.39 15.52 -17.88
N GLU A 223 -5.63 14.31 -18.38
CA GLU A 223 -5.06 13.08 -17.80
C GLU A 223 -3.56 13.03 -17.99
N VAL A 224 -2.85 12.69 -16.92
CA VAL A 224 -1.40 12.51 -16.93
C VAL A 224 -1.03 11.10 -16.51
N TYR A 225 0.02 10.60 -17.12
CA TYR A 225 0.50 9.23 -17.06
C TYR A 225 1.99 9.22 -16.71
N VAL A 226 2.43 8.14 -16.06
CA VAL A 226 3.83 7.89 -15.74
C VAL A 226 4.15 6.48 -16.22
N CYS A 227 5.18 6.32 -17.03
CA CYS A 227 5.65 5.01 -17.48
C CYS A 227 6.78 4.50 -16.56
N LEU A 228 7.04 3.19 -16.58
CA LEU A 228 8.05 2.58 -15.70
C LEU A 228 9.48 3.07 -15.97
N GLU A 229 9.75 3.45 -17.22
CA GLU A 229 11.06 3.90 -17.70
C GLU A 229 11.25 5.42 -17.50
N HIS A 230 10.33 6.24 -18.00
CA HIS A 230 10.40 7.72 -17.91
C HIS A 230 9.60 8.28 -16.73
N ARG A 231 9.83 7.73 -15.53
CA ARG A 231 9.11 8.14 -14.30
C ARG A 231 9.27 9.61 -13.91
N ASN A 232 10.33 10.25 -14.41
CA ASN A 232 10.66 11.64 -14.11
C ASN A 232 9.82 12.66 -14.89
N THR A 233 8.93 12.20 -15.77
CA THR A 233 8.15 13.07 -16.67
C THR A 233 6.68 12.67 -16.69
N LEU A 234 5.79 13.67 -16.58
CA LEU A 234 4.36 13.47 -16.75
C LEU A 234 4.00 13.43 -18.24
N GLN A 235 3.40 12.32 -18.67
CA GLN A 235 3.01 12.08 -20.05
C GLN A 235 1.53 12.35 -20.23
N ARG A 236 1.13 13.00 -21.33
CA ARG A 236 -0.28 13.27 -21.66
C ARG A 236 -0.91 12.20 -22.56
N LYS A 237 -0.11 11.25 -23.02
CA LYS A 237 -0.52 10.15 -23.89
C LYS A 237 -0.16 8.83 -23.23
N ARG A 238 -1.07 7.86 -23.31
CA ARG A 238 -0.84 6.50 -22.80
C ARG A 238 0.29 5.78 -23.53
N GLU A 239 0.40 5.97 -24.84
CA GLU A 239 1.35 5.27 -25.72
C GLU A 239 2.69 6.03 -25.89
N TYR A 240 3.21 6.62 -24.81
CA TYR A 240 4.45 7.40 -24.90
C TYR A 240 5.70 6.52 -25.04
N CYS A 241 5.80 5.46 -24.22
CA CYS A 241 6.79 4.40 -24.42
C CYS A 241 6.18 3.35 -25.35
N LYS A 242 6.93 2.98 -26.39
CA LYS A 242 6.73 1.74 -27.14
C LYS A 242 7.60 0.67 -26.54
#